data_AF-A0A5C7BIQ1-F1
#
_entry.id   AF-A0A5C7BIQ1-F1
#
_cell.length_a   1.000
_cell.length_b   1.000
_cell.length_c   1.000
_cell.angle_alpha   90.00
_cell.angle_beta   90.00
_cell.angle_gamma   90.00
#
_symmetry.space_group_name_H-M   'P 1'
#
loop_
_entity.id
_entity.type
_entity.pdbx_description
1 polymer ?
#
loop_
_entity_poly.entity_id
_entity_poly.type
_entity_poly.pdbx_seq_one_letter_code
_entity_poly.pdbx_strand_id
1 'polypeptide(L)'
;MSTVFASNTPPEHKDRWQTPIEVFNALDVEFGFFLDAAADDGNALCAHYLTESDNALSVEWVSYGAIWCNPPYSDITPWVIKAA
;
A
#
# COMPACT_ATOMS: atom_id res chain seq x y z
N MET A 1 29.70 2.72 4.25
CA MET A 1 28.37 2.12 4.54
C MET A 1 28.09 1.10 3.46
N SER A 2 28.35 -0.18 3.74
CA SER A 2 28.41 -1.26 2.76
C SER A 2 27.11 -1.41 1.96
N THR A 3 27.18 -1.29 0.63
CA THR A 3 26.06 -1.34 -0.33
C THR A 3 25.51 -2.75 -0.60
N VAL A 4 25.90 -3.75 0.19
CA VAL A 4 25.65 -5.18 -0.09
C VAL A 4 24.17 -5.59 0.00
N PHE A 5 23.30 -4.73 0.51
CA PHE A 5 21.86 -4.98 0.63
C PHE A 5 20.98 -3.94 -0.10
N ALA A 6 21.58 -3.09 -0.95
CA ALA A 6 20.80 -2.13 -1.71
C ALA A 6 20.01 -2.85 -2.83
N SER A 7 18.70 -2.67 -2.86
CA SER A 7 17.85 -3.20 -3.93
C SER A 7 18.20 -2.54 -5.27
N ASN A 8 18.44 -3.37 -6.30
CA ASN A 8 18.68 -2.95 -7.68
C ASN A 8 17.41 -2.56 -8.44
N THR A 9 16.23 -2.67 -7.82
CA THR A 9 14.97 -2.26 -8.43
C THR A 9 14.97 -0.73 -8.61
N PRO A 10 14.61 -0.20 -9.79
CA PRO A 10 14.53 1.24 -9.99
C PRO A 10 13.56 1.89 -8.99
N PRO A 11 13.82 3.12 -8.51
CA PRO A 11 12.98 3.79 -7.51
C PRO A 11 11.49 3.82 -7.87
N GLU A 12 11.18 4.11 -9.12
CA GLU A 12 9.82 4.19 -9.66
C GLU A 12 9.07 2.85 -9.65
N HIS A 13 9.80 1.73 -9.60
CA HIS A 13 9.24 0.39 -9.46
C HIS A 13 9.09 -0.02 -8.00
N LYS A 14 9.84 0.59 -7.06
CA LYS A 14 9.75 0.30 -5.63
C LYS A 14 8.46 0.87 -5.02
N ASP A 15 8.04 2.03 -5.49
CA ASP A 15 6.85 2.72 -4.96
C ASP A 15 5.52 2.14 -5.46
N ARG A 16 5.56 1.26 -6.46
CA ARG A 16 4.37 0.60 -7.05
C ARG A 16 4.36 -0.90 -6.83
N TRP A 17 5.27 -1.42 -6.00
CA TRP A 17 5.43 -2.85 -5.78
C TRP A 17 4.21 -3.42 -5.05
N GLN A 18 3.43 -4.26 -5.72
CA GLN A 18 2.27 -4.93 -5.11
C GLN A 18 2.72 -6.01 -4.11
N THR A 19 1.97 -6.16 -3.02
CA THR A 19 2.12 -7.33 -2.14
C THR A 19 1.76 -8.61 -2.92
N PRO A 20 2.56 -9.69 -2.83
CA PRO A 20 2.21 -10.98 -3.44
C PRO A 20 0.80 -11.43 -3.03
N ILE A 21 0.02 -11.88 -4.01
CA ILE A 21 -1.41 -12.15 -3.82
C ILE A 21 -1.68 -13.21 -2.75
N GLU A 22 -0.78 -14.17 -2.57
CA GLU A 22 -0.90 -15.23 -1.55
C GLU A 22 -0.76 -14.66 -0.13
N VAL A 23 0.09 -13.66 0.05
CA VAL A 23 0.27 -12.98 1.35
C VAL A 23 -0.95 -12.11 1.64
N PHE A 24 -1.40 -11.34 0.66
CA PHE A 24 -2.61 -10.53 0.80
C PHE A 24 -3.82 -11.40 1.13
N ASN A 25 -4.09 -12.45 0.36
CA ASN A 25 -5.25 -13.32 0.56
C ASN A 25 -5.25 -13.99 1.94
N ALA A 26 -4.10 -14.43 2.44
CA ALA A 26 -4.02 -15.03 3.77
C ALA A 26 -4.44 -14.04 4.88
N LEU A 27 -4.02 -12.78 4.75
CA LEU A 27 -4.37 -11.71 5.70
C LEU A 27 -5.82 -11.24 5.49
N ASP A 28 -6.29 -11.18 4.25
CA ASP A 28 -7.66 -10.78 3.92
C ASP A 28 -8.69 -11.74 4.52
N VAL A 29 -8.40 -13.05 4.52
CA VAL A 29 -9.23 -14.05 5.21
C VAL A 29 -9.33 -13.78 6.72
N GLU A 30 -8.27 -13.29 7.35
CA GLU A 30 -8.22 -13.02 8.79
C GLU A 30 -8.87 -11.68 9.16
N PHE A 31 -8.61 -10.63 8.37
CA PHE A 31 -8.95 -9.25 8.73
C PHE A 31 -10.11 -8.65 7.92
N GLY A 32 -10.46 -9.23 6.76
CA GLY A 32 -11.51 -8.73 5.86
C GLY A 32 -11.21 -7.32 5.38
N PHE A 33 -10.25 -7.17 4.47
CA PHE A 33 -9.89 -5.87 3.92
C PHE A 33 -10.99 -5.35 3.00
N PHE A 34 -11.34 -4.09 3.21
CA PHE A 34 -12.34 -3.40 2.40
C PHE A 34 -11.70 -2.34 1.51
N LEU A 35 -10.69 -1.62 2.02
CA LEU A 35 -10.02 -0.52 1.35
C LEU A 35 -8.53 -0.84 1.14
N ASP A 36 -8.04 -0.61 -0.07
CA ASP A 36 -6.60 -0.52 -0.37
C ASP A 36 -6.20 0.96 -0.43
N ALA A 37 -5.56 1.45 0.63
CA ALA A 37 -5.30 2.87 0.82
C ALA A 37 -4.15 3.41 -0.05
N ALA A 38 -3.34 2.53 -0.67
CA ALA A 38 -2.14 2.91 -1.41
C ALA A 38 -1.97 2.05 -2.65
N ALA A 39 -2.75 2.35 -3.70
CA ALA A 39 -2.74 1.56 -4.93
C ALA A 39 -2.83 2.45 -6.19
N ASP A 40 -2.87 1.79 -7.34
CA ASP A 40 -3.26 2.29 -8.65
C ASP A 40 -4.16 1.25 -9.35
N ASP A 41 -4.71 1.60 -10.51
CA ASP A 41 -5.63 0.73 -11.26
C ASP A 41 -5.03 -0.63 -11.67
N GLY A 42 -3.70 -0.74 -11.70
CA GLY A 42 -2.97 -1.95 -12.09
C GLY A 42 -2.50 -2.80 -10.91
N ASN A 43 -2.49 -2.27 -9.69
CA ASN A 43 -1.98 -2.97 -8.51
C ASN A 43 -2.92 -3.00 -7.29
N ALA A 44 -4.15 -2.48 -7.41
CA ALA A 44 -5.14 -2.58 -6.35
C ALA A 44 -5.47 -4.03 -5.96
N LEU A 45 -5.56 -4.28 -4.65
CA LEU A 45 -5.92 -5.59 -4.09
C LEU A 45 -7.35 -5.62 -3.53
N CYS A 46 -7.96 -4.45 -3.29
CA CYS A 46 -9.36 -4.31 -2.90
C CYS A 46 -10.18 -3.68 -4.04
N ALA A 47 -11.49 -3.97 -4.08
CA ALA A 47 -12.41 -3.32 -5.02
C ALA A 47 -12.57 -1.81 -4.74
N HIS A 48 -12.45 -1.40 -3.47
CA HIS A 48 -12.31 0.00 -3.08
C HIS A 48 -10.83 0.30 -2.85
N TYR A 49 -10.29 1.26 -3.60
CA TYR A 49 -8.90 1.65 -3.47
C TYR A 49 -8.74 3.14 -3.73
N LEU A 50 -7.67 3.71 -3.19
CA LEU A 50 -7.27 5.09 -3.44
C LEU A 50 -6.06 5.10 -4.38
N THR A 51 -6.13 5.98 -5.37
CA THR A 51 -5.05 6.24 -6.32
C THR A 51 -4.20 7.44 -5.88
N GLU A 52 -3.09 7.66 -6.58
CA GLU A 52 -2.30 8.89 -6.42
C GLU A 52 -3.16 10.16 -6.60
N SER A 53 -4.16 10.11 -7.49
CA SER A 53 -5.05 11.25 -7.76
C SER A 53 -6.00 11.57 -6.61
N ASP A 54 -6.39 10.56 -5.82
CA ASP A 54 -7.21 10.74 -4.62
C ASP A 54 -6.41 11.35 -3.46
N ASN A 55 -5.07 11.27 -3.53
CA ASN A 55 -4.14 11.71 -2.50
C ASN A 55 -4.57 11.18 -1.11
N ALA A 56 -4.37 9.88 -0.91
CA ALA A 56 -4.74 9.16 0.30
C ALA A 56 -4.31 9.87 1.59
N LEU A 57 -3.18 10.60 1.61
CA LEU A 57 -2.71 11.33 2.78
C LEU A 57 -3.64 12.50 3.17
N SER A 58 -4.41 13.03 2.24
CA SER A 58 -5.29 14.20 2.43
C SER A 58 -6.78 13.87 2.65
N VAL A 59 -7.21 12.64 2.36
CA VAL A 59 -8.62 12.21 2.46
C VAL A 59 -8.87 11.27 3.62
N GLU A 60 -10.12 11.15 4.06
CA GLU A 60 -10.51 10.16 5.07
C GLU A 60 -10.45 8.73 4.50
N TRP A 61 -9.95 7.77 5.27
CA TRP A 61 -9.99 6.36 4.91
C TRP A 61 -11.32 5.74 5.33
N VAL A 62 -12.32 5.92 4.48
CA VAL A 62 -13.66 5.36 4.70
C VAL A 62 -13.65 3.87 4.40
N SER A 63 -14.03 3.06 5.39
CA SER A 63 -14.00 1.61 5.27
C SER A 63 -15.13 0.94 6.05
N TYR A 64 -15.65 -0.18 5.52
CA TYR A 64 -16.56 -1.10 6.23
C TYR A 64 -15.83 -2.36 6.74
N GLY A 65 -14.51 -2.44 6.58
CA GLY A 65 -13.65 -3.54 7.02
C GLY A 65 -12.25 -3.04 7.40
N ALA A 66 -11.27 -3.94 7.47
CA ALA A 66 -9.89 -3.54 7.67
C ALA A 66 -9.36 -2.75 6.45
N ILE A 67 -8.30 -1.98 6.65
CA ILE A 67 -7.65 -1.18 5.60
C ILE A 67 -6.29 -1.82 5.30
N TRP A 68 -6.08 -2.16 4.03
CA TRP A 68 -4.77 -2.55 3.53
C TRP A 68 -3.98 -1.29 3.15
N CYS A 69 -2.71 -1.24 3.55
CA CYS A 69 -1.83 -0.12 3.23
C CYS A 69 -0.44 -0.66 2.93
N ASN A 70 -0.11 -0.75 1.64
CA ASN A 70 1.22 -1.04 1.14
C ASN A 70 1.77 0.21 0.43
N PRO A 71 2.22 1.23 1.19
CA PRO A 71 2.52 2.55 0.66
C PRO A 71 3.84 2.57 -0.13
N PRO A 72 4.10 3.66 -0.88
CA PRO A 72 5.42 3.93 -1.46
C PRO A 72 6.55 3.80 -0.42
N TYR A 73 7.58 3.04 -0.75
CA TYR A 73 8.70 2.78 0.17
C TYR A 73 9.71 3.93 0.21
N SER A 74 9.68 4.82 -0.78
CA SER A 74 10.54 6.01 -0.82
C SER A 74 10.25 7.03 0.27
N ASP A 75 8.99 7.12 0.75
CA ASP A 75 8.57 8.04 1.81
C ASP A 75 7.43 7.46 2.67
N ILE A 76 7.77 6.52 3.55
CA ILE A 76 6.81 5.77 4.37
C ILE A 76 6.28 6.55 5.58
N THR A 77 7.02 7.55 6.08
CA THR A 77 6.70 8.21 7.35
C THR A 77 5.31 8.86 7.40
N PRO A 78 4.85 9.59 6.37
CA PRO A 78 3.51 10.18 6.37
C PRO A 78 2.39 9.13 6.50
N TRP A 79 2.58 7.94 5.93
CA TRP A 79 1.61 6.85 5.97
C TRP A 79 1.48 6.23 7.36
N VAL A 80 2.62 6.07 8.05
CA VAL A 80 2.64 5.61 9.45
C VAL A 80 1.92 6.61 10.35
N ILE A 81 2.16 7.92 10.16
CA ILE A 81 1.49 8.97 10.93
C ILE A 81 -0.02 8.95 10.68
N LYS A 82 -0.45 8.72 9.43
CA LYS A 82 -1.87 8.68 9.07
C LYS A 82 -2.59 7.45 9.64
N ALA A 83 -1.92 6.32 9.73
CA ALA A 83 -2.49 5.06 10.22
C ALA A 83 -2.57 4.97 11.75
N ALA A 84 -1.97 5.92 12.49
CA ALA A 84 -1.93 5.96 13.96
C ALA A 84 -3.21 6.55 14.56
#